data_AF-Q4DK65-F1
#
_entry.id   AF-Q4DK65-F1
#
_cell.length_a   1.000
_cell.length_b   1.000
_cell.length_c   1.000
_cell.angle_alpha   90.00
_cell.angle_beta   90.00
_cell.angle_gamma   90.00
#
_symmetry.space_group_name_H-M   'P 1'
#
loop_
_entity.id
_entity.type
_entity.pdbx_description
1 polymer ?
#
loop_
_entity_poly.entity_id
_entity_poly.type
_entity_poly.pdbx_seq_one_letter_code
_entity_poly.pdbx_strand_id
1 'polypeptide(L)'
;MRRTLFCLSTLVKIGRGAENVTEAASNALLESLQMHGYCYVQHPFIQKEILDQLHRDSRIFFERYVTDTAAAAARPATMTTRFKQDTHQQPVLPLSPYELESIKSPSGFRGYHRYVGASGLDDAIECFSVGREVEQPAHLREAYYKLSGWNEEEYKPLISRQTPWQVLLNHPSGNVSSPGTDTFMADYREMMLAYFDLCAEVSIDVLRHISCGLGVRPTIPQGGPDPASGYDLDFFTPFHNKLDFDLQAKYYPQLGQVTRMNNGVEIKNARSASNPYGAKVLRRKGALAQPLLKEGTDEAKGDVTIRLDTHKDLSTITLLAQDALGGLEVWDDEDEKYVAVPVLNDALLVNAGLFLEKWTGGLLEATPHRVRNVKDGSSRCSVVFFCLPNHDAKVEPLLQQDENPSLDAQEGFYAGDLMPVS
;
A
#
# COMPACT_ATOMS: atom_id res chain seq x y z
N MET A 1 -24.15 20.61 -19.46
CA MET A 1 -22.78 20.13 -19.75
C MET A 1 -21.99 20.08 -18.45
N ARG A 2 -21.90 18.93 -17.78
CA ARG A 2 -20.83 18.65 -16.81
C ARG A 2 -19.84 17.72 -17.52
N ARG A 3 -18.74 18.29 -18.01
CA ARG A 3 -17.55 17.56 -18.46
C ARG A 3 -16.37 18.21 -17.75
N THR A 4 -16.03 17.68 -16.58
CA THR A 4 -14.67 17.68 -16.04
C THR A 4 -14.19 16.25 -16.35
N LEU A 5 -13.45 15.93 -17.42
CA LEU A 5 -12.03 16.28 -17.72
C LEU A 5 -11.18 15.91 -16.49
N PHE A 6 -10.69 14.67 -16.31
CA PHE A 6 -9.66 14.00 -17.11
C PHE A 6 -9.91 12.48 -17.22
N CYS A 7 -10.83 12.17 -18.13
CA CYS A 7 -11.18 10.88 -18.73
C CYS A 7 -11.43 9.60 -17.93
N LEU A 8 -11.08 9.42 -16.64
CA LEU A 8 -11.57 8.24 -15.90
C LEU A 8 -11.74 8.42 -14.37
N SER A 9 -11.51 9.59 -13.79
CA SER A 9 -11.72 9.77 -12.35
C SER A 9 -11.89 11.22 -11.91
N THR A 10 -12.48 11.39 -10.74
CA THR A 10 -12.71 12.68 -10.09
C THR A 10 -11.56 13.02 -9.14
N LEU A 11 -11.08 14.25 -9.23
CA LEU A 11 -10.20 14.85 -8.23
C LEU A 11 -11.04 15.50 -7.13
N VAL A 12 -10.94 14.97 -5.91
CA VAL A 12 -11.64 15.46 -4.73
C VAL A 12 -10.64 16.17 -3.82
N LYS A 13 -10.95 17.41 -3.47
CA LYS A 13 -10.19 18.17 -2.46
C LYS A 13 -10.82 17.91 -1.10
N ILE A 14 -10.05 17.38 -0.17
CA ILE A 14 -10.46 17.15 1.21
C ILE A 14 -9.57 17.97 2.16
N GLY A 15 -10.12 18.39 3.30
CA GLY A 15 -9.36 19.05 4.35
C GLY A 15 -8.93 18.07 5.44
N ARG A 16 -8.11 18.57 6.37
CA ARG A 16 -7.68 17.79 7.52
C ARG A 16 -8.73 17.82 8.62
N GLY A 17 -9.06 16.69 9.23
CA GLY A 17 -9.93 16.66 10.41
C GLY A 17 -11.42 16.68 10.10
N ALA A 18 -12.20 16.25 11.09
CA ALA A 18 -13.66 16.11 10.98
C ALA A 18 -14.38 17.43 10.67
N GLU A 19 -13.84 18.56 11.14
CA GLU A 19 -14.39 19.90 10.92
C GLU A 19 -14.32 20.37 9.47
N ASN A 20 -13.49 19.74 8.63
CA ASN A 20 -13.32 20.06 7.22
C ASN A 20 -14.04 19.06 6.30
N VAL A 21 -14.82 18.14 6.85
CA VAL A 21 -15.66 17.23 6.06
C VAL A 21 -16.87 18.00 5.53
N THR A 22 -17.13 17.86 4.23
CA THR A 22 -18.29 18.47 3.57
C THR A 22 -19.04 17.42 2.75
N GLU A 23 -20.37 17.47 2.77
CA GLU A 23 -21.21 16.56 1.98
C GLU A 23 -20.85 16.57 0.49
N ALA A 24 -20.55 17.75 -0.07
CA ALA A 24 -20.20 17.88 -1.48
C ALA A 24 -18.92 17.08 -1.84
N ALA A 25 -17.87 17.17 -1.01
CA ALA A 25 -16.64 16.42 -1.23
C ALA A 25 -16.83 14.92 -0.95
N SER A 26 -17.58 14.58 0.11
CA SER A 26 -17.90 13.19 0.46
C SER A 26 -18.67 12.47 -0.65
N ASN A 27 -19.69 13.12 -1.21
CA ASN A 27 -20.49 12.56 -2.30
C ASN A 27 -19.67 12.38 -3.57
N ALA A 28 -18.81 13.35 -3.91
CA ALA A 28 -17.92 13.25 -5.07
C ALA A 28 -16.89 12.11 -4.92
N LEU A 29 -16.38 11.90 -3.70
CA LEU A 29 -15.48 10.79 -3.39
C LEU A 29 -16.20 9.45 -3.53
N LEU A 30 -17.38 9.32 -2.93
CA LEU A 30 -18.17 8.09 -2.97
C LEU A 30 -18.58 7.74 -4.40
N GLU A 31 -19.12 8.70 -5.16
CA GLU A 31 -19.52 8.52 -6.55
C GLU A 31 -18.32 8.06 -7.41
N SER A 32 -17.13 8.64 -7.20
CA SER A 32 -15.93 8.22 -7.93
C SER A 32 -15.48 6.80 -7.55
N LEU A 33 -15.53 6.42 -6.27
CA LEU A 33 -15.18 5.07 -5.84
C LEU A 33 -16.18 4.03 -6.40
N GLN A 34 -17.46 4.35 -6.45
CA GLN A 34 -18.50 3.46 -7.00
C GLN A 34 -18.40 3.32 -8.52
N MET A 35 -18.16 4.43 -9.23
CA MET A 35 -18.15 4.44 -10.70
C MET A 35 -16.84 3.94 -11.31
N HIS A 36 -15.72 4.12 -10.62
CA HIS A 36 -14.39 3.86 -11.19
C HIS A 36 -13.55 2.90 -10.36
N GLY A 37 -13.97 2.60 -9.13
CA GLY A 37 -13.16 1.82 -8.19
C GLY A 37 -12.04 2.59 -7.49
N TYR A 38 -11.78 3.82 -7.96
CA TYR A 38 -10.76 4.69 -7.42
C TYR A 38 -11.14 6.16 -7.58
N CYS A 39 -10.47 7.02 -6.81
CA CYS A 39 -10.56 8.48 -6.95
C CYS A 39 -9.19 9.12 -6.74
N TYR A 40 -9.05 10.38 -7.13
CA TYR A 40 -7.90 11.18 -6.76
C TYR A 40 -8.24 12.09 -5.60
N VAL A 41 -7.36 12.15 -4.61
CA VAL A 41 -7.51 13.01 -3.44
C VAL A 41 -6.37 14.01 -3.36
N GLN A 42 -6.75 15.29 -3.26
CA GLN A 42 -5.88 16.38 -2.85
C GLN A 42 -6.15 16.71 -1.38
N HIS A 43 -5.10 16.68 -0.58
CA HIS A 43 -5.12 17.01 0.85
C HIS A 43 -4.04 18.08 1.12
N PRO A 44 -4.21 19.01 2.08
CA PRO A 44 -3.25 20.09 2.35
C PRO A 44 -1.80 19.65 2.59
N PHE A 45 -1.58 18.40 3.02
CA PHE A 45 -0.25 17.84 3.23
C PHE A 45 0.37 17.18 1.99
N ILE A 46 -0.42 16.93 0.94
CA ILE A 46 0.07 16.31 -0.30
C ILE A 46 0.54 17.43 -1.22
N GLN A 47 1.85 17.51 -1.45
CA GLN A 47 2.47 18.44 -2.38
C GLN A 47 3.31 17.67 -3.38
N LYS A 48 3.36 18.16 -4.62
CA LYS A 48 4.12 17.53 -5.70
C LYS A 48 5.59 17.35 -5.32
N GLU A 49 6.19 18.34 -4.67
CA GLU A 49 7.60 18.32 -4.28
C GLU A 49 7.91 17.18 -3.29
N ILE A 50 6.98 16.88 -2.38
CA ILE A 50 7.08 15.76 -1.44
C ILE A 50 7.02 14.42 -2.19
N LEU A 51 6.06 14.28 -3.11
CA LEU A 51 5.89 13.06 -3.91
C LEU A 51 7.10 12.83 -4.84
N ASP A 52 7.59 13.88 -5.49
CA ASP A 52 8.78 13.78 -6.33
C ASP A 52 10.02 13.38 -5.50
N GLN A 53 10.20 13.94 -4.29
CA GLN A 53 11.30 13.55 -3.40
C GLN A 53 11.17 12.08 -2.99
N LEU A 54 9.98 11.67 -2.59
CA LEU A 54 9.67 10.30 -2.21
C LEU A 54 10.03 9.29 -3.32
N HIS A 55 9.64 9.56 -4.57
CA HIS A 55 9.99 8.68 -5.69
C HIS A 55 11.48 8.72 -6.04
N ARG A 56 12.13 9.90 -5.97
CA ARG A 56 13.56 10.04 -6.22
C ARG A 56 14.39 9.23 -5.22
N ASP A 57 14.12 9.39 -3.93
CA ASP A 57 14.93 8.74 -2.90
C ASP A 57 14.62 7.26 -2.80
N SER A 58 13.36 6.85 -2.96
CA SER A 58 13.03 5.43 -3.07
C SER A 58 13.79 4.78 -4.22
N ARG A 59 13.85 5.45 -5.38
CA ARG A 59 14.63 4.98 -6.52
C ARG A 59 16.13 4.91 -6.21
N ILE A 60 16.70 5.93 -5.58
CA ILE A 60 18.13 5.92 -5.17
C ILE A 60 18.40 4.75 -4.22
N PHE A 61 17.53 4.54 -3.23
CA PHE A 61 17.60 3.44 -2.29
C PHE A 61 17.69 2.10 -3.03
N PHE A 62 16.73 1.82 -3.92
CA PHE A 62 16.74 0.55 -4.64
C PHE A 62 17.91 0.43 -5.62
N GLU A 63 18.12 1.43 -6.48
CA GLU A 63 19.11 1.37 -7.56
C GLU A 63 20.55 1.28 -7.04
N ARG A 64 20.88 1.97 -5.94
CA ARG A 64 22.25 2.02 -5.39
C ARG A 64 22.52 1.01 -4.28
N TYR A 65 21.54 0.76 -3.41
CA TYR A 65 21.75 -0.05 -2.21
C TYR A 65 21.20 -1.46 -2.32
N VAL A 66 20.15 -1.68 -3.11
CA VAL A 66 19.49 -3.00 -3.19
C VAL A 66 19.89 -3.77 -4.45
N THR A 67 19.79 -3.15 -5.62
CA THR A 67 19.99 -3.84 -6.91
C THR A 67 21.36 -3.58 -7.54
N ASP A 68 22.14 -2.61 -7.05
CA ASP A 68 23.44 -2.19 -7.61
C ASP A 68 23.39 -1.97 -9.13
N THR A 69 22.33 -1.31 -9.60
CA THR A 69 22.13 -1.07 -11.03
C THR A 69 22.89 0.19 -11.45
N ALA A 70 23.87 0.03 -12.36
CA ALA A 70 24.72 1.11 -12.89
C ALA A 70 23.97 2.31 -13.52
N ALA A 71 22.65 2.22 -13.76
CA ALA A 71 21.86 3.30 -14.35
C ALA A 71 21.80 4.57 -13.49
N ALA A 72 22.06 4.50 -12.17
CA ALA A 72 22.14 5.68 -11.32
C ALA A 72 23.33 6.62 -11.68
N ALA A 73 24.38 6.08 -12.33
CA ALA A 73 25.59 6.82 -12.66
C ALA A 73 25.51 7.64 -13.96
N ALA A 74 24.54 7.35 -14.85
CA ALA A 74 24.57 7.86 -16.23
C ALA A 74 23.54 8.95 -16.58
N ARG A 75 22.69 9.42 -15.65
CA ARG A 75 21.71 10.48 -15.98
C ARG A 75 22.35 11.88 -15.94
N PRO A 76 22.39 12.62 -17.07
CA PRO A 76 22.91 13.97 -17.07
C PRO A 76 21.90 14.90 -16.40
N ALA A 77 22.38 15.77 -15.51
CA ALA A 77 21.59 16.80 -14.84
C ALA A 77 21.00 17.77 -15.88
N THR A 78 19.79 17.48 -16.37
CA THR A 78 19.00 18.42 -17.16
C THR A 78 18.18 19.30 -16.23
N MET A 79 18.47 20.61 -16.29
CA MET A 79 17.78 21.73 -15.62
C MET A 79 18.03 21.76 -14.10
N THR A 80 18.71 22.73 -13.48
CA THR A 80 18.82 24.17 -13.76
C THR A 80 19.98 24.74 -12.93
N THR A 81 20.46 25.93 -13.34
CA THR A 81 21.37 26.84 -12.62
C THR A 81 22.88 26.56 -12.57
N ARG A 82 23.63 27.58 -13.02
CA ARG A 82 25.08 27.69 -13.17
C ARG A 82 25.84 27.60 -11.83
N PHE A 83 25.98 26.41 -11.26
CA PHE A 83 27.11 26.12 -10.38
C PHE A 83 27.94 24.99 -10.99
N LYS A 84 29.14 25.38 -11.45
CA LYS A 84 30.22 24.45 -11.72
C LYS A 84 30.53 23.72 -10.43
N GLN A 85 30.41 22.39 -10.40
CA GLN A 85 31.38 21.50 -9.76
C GLN A 85 31.04 20.04 -10.03
N ASP A 86 32.08 19.28 -10.36
CA ASP A 86 32.08 17.83 -10.60
C ASP A 86 31.30 17.07 -9.53
N THR A 87 30.12 16.56 -9.86
CA THR A 87 29.54 15.46 -9.09
C THR A 87 30.23 14.19 -9.54
N HIS A 88 31.47 13.98 -9.07
CA HIS A 88 31.92 12.62 -8.81
C HIS A 88 30.89 12.02 -7.85
N GLN A 89 29.89 11.31 -8.37
CA GLN A 89 28.99 10.53 -7.51
C GLN A 89 29.91 9.62 -6.71
N GLN A 90 30.03 9.90 -5.41
CA GLN A 90 30.89 9.11 -4.53
C GLN A 90 30.43 7.65 -4.64
N PRO A 91 31.37 6.69 -4.73
CA PRO A 91 31.01 5.29 -4.76
C PRO A 91 30.22 4.96 -3.49
N VAL A 92 28.94 4.63 -3.68
CA VAL A 92 28.06 4.12 -2.62
C VAL A 92 28.29 2.62 -2.53
N LEU A 93 28.40 2.11 -1.31
CA LEU A 93 28.51 0.67 -1.08
C LEU A 93 27.10 0.05 -1.16
N PRO A 94 26.85 -0.97 -2.00
CA PRO A 94 25.59 -1.69 -1.96
C PRO A 94 25.44 -2.48 -0.66
N LEU A 95 24.20 -2.78 -0.25
CA LEU A 95 23.96 -3.67 0.88
C LEU A 95 24.54 -5.06 0.58
N SER A 96 25.28 -5.59 1.54
CA SER A 96 25.78 -6.96 1.49
C SER A 96 24.62 -7.96 1.48
N PRO A 97 24.84 -9.19 0.98
CA PRO A 97 23.84 -10.26 1.06
C PRO A 97 23.36 -10.52 2.49
N TYR A 98 24.22 -10.34 3.49
CA TYR A 98 23.87 -10.48 4.90
C TYR A 98 22.91 -9.37 5.37
N GLU A 99 23.15 -8.12 4.99
CA GLU A 99 22.26 -7.00 5.32
C GLU A 99 20.90 -7.18 4.64
N LEU A 100 20.87 -7.53 3.35
CA LEU A 100 19.65 -7.80 2.61
C LEU A 100 18.81 -8.93 3.23
N GLU A 101 19.46 -10.03 3.65
CA GLU A 101 18.77 -11.12 4.35
C GLU A 101 18.27 -10.67 5.75
N SER A 102 19.03 -9.83 6.45
CA SER A 102 18.65 -9.32 7.78
C SER A 102 17.41 -8.41 7.73
N ILE A 103 17.25 -7.63 6.67
CA ILE A 103 16.05 -6.79 6.48
C ILE A 103 14.90 -7.52 5.78
N LYS A 104 15.09 -8.76 5.35
CA LYS A 104 14.12 -9.49 4.53
C LYS A 104 12.86 -9.88 5.30
N SER A 105 11.69 -9.49 4.81
CA SER A 105 10.39 -9.88 5.35
C SER A 105 9.68 -10.89 4.46
N PRO A 106 9.52 -12.15 4.89
CA PRO A 106 8.80 -13.14 4.09
C PRO A 106 7.29 -12.90 4.03
N SER A 107 6.75 -12.01 4.86
CA SER A 107 5.32 -11.70 4.90
C SER A 107 4.90 -10.59 3.94
N GLY A 108 5.87 -9.84 3.41
CA GLY A 108 5.64 -8.59 2.71
C GLY A 108 5.51 -7.34 3.60
N PHE A 109 5.56 -7.50 4.92
CA PHE A 109 5.28 -6.44 5.90
C PHE A 109 6.51 -6.13 6.75
N ARG A 110 6.83 -4.84 6.96
CA ARG A 110 7.97 -4.30 7.71
C ARG A 110 9.31 -4.93 7.35
N GLY A 111 9.81 -4.61 6.17
CA GLY A 111 11.11 -5.03 5.67
C GLY A 111 11.16 -5.12 4.16
N TYR A 112 12.21 -5.75 3.67
CA TYR A 112 12.47 -5.96 2.26
C TYR A 112 11.87 -7.27 1.76
N HIS A 113 11.18 -7.25 0.63
CA HIS A 113 10.71 -8.46 -0.02
C HIS A 113 10.66 -8.27 -1.52
N ARG A 114 10.52 -9.37 -2.25
CA ARG A 114 10.41 -9.35 -3.70
C ARG A 114 9.08 -9.96 -4.12
N TYR A 115 8.31 -9.20 -4.89
CA TYR A 115 7.16 -9.74 -5.60
C TYR A 115 7.65 -10.36 -6.91
N VAL A 116 7.37 -11.64 -7.13
CA VAL A 116 7.70 -12.33 -8.38
C VAL A 116 6.40 -12.54 -9.14
N GLY A 117 6.29 -11.92 -10.32
CA GLY A 117 5.11 -12.04 -11.16
C GLY A 117 5.00 -13.41 -11.82
N ALA A 118 3.93 -13.59 -12.60
CA ALA A 118 3.72 -14.82 -13.36
C ALA A 118 4.82 -15.07 -14.41
N SER A 119 5.51 -14.03 -14.88
CA SER A 119 6.61 -14.15 -15.86
C SER A 119 7.96 -14.51 -15.22
N GLY A 120 8.01 -14.66 -13.89
CA GLY A 120 9.17 -15.19 -13.17
C GLY A 120 10.14 -14.13 -12.68
N LEU A 121 11.34 -14.54 -12.28
CA LEU A 121 12.24 -13.69 -11.50
C LEU A 121 12.70 -12.40 -12.23
N ASP A 122 12.70 -12.39 -13.56
CA ASP A 122 13.16 -11.24 -14.36
C ASP A 122 12.21 -10.03 -14.28
N ASP A 123 10.92 -10.26 -14.06
CA ASP A 123 9.91 -9.21 -13.92
C ASP A 123 9.78 -8.67 -12.49
N ALA A 124 10.53 -9.25 -11.55
CA ALA A 124 10.25 -9.08 -10.15
C ALA A 124 10.32 -7.62 -9.68
N ILE A 125 9.52 -7.31 -8.67
CA ILE A 125 9.39 -5.98 -8.06
C ILE A 125 10.09 -6.04 -6.71
N GLU A 126 11.01 -5.11 -6.49
CA GLU A 126 11.69 -4.94 -5.21
C GLU A 126 10.81 -4.06 -4.31
N CYS A 127 10.48 -4.54 -3.11
CA CYS A 127 9.57 -3.88 -2.20
C CYS A 127 10.25 -3.64 -0.86
N PHE A 128 10.12 -2.43 -0.32
CA PHE A 128 10.56 -2.08 1.01
C PHE A 128 9.39 -1.52 1.78
N SER A 129 8.99 -2.24 2.82
CA SER A 129 7.79 -1.99 3.62
C SER A 129 8.21 -1.47 5.00
N VAL A 130 7.48 -0.47 5.48
CA VAL A 130 7.63 0.10 6.81
C VAL A 130 6.25 0.25 7.43
N GLY A 131 6.15 0.12 8.74
CA GLY A 131 4.91 0.38 9.46
C GLY A 131 5.17 1.31 10.63
N ARG A 132 4.21 1.37 11.56
CA ARG A 132 4.36 2.17 12.77
C ARG A 132 5.57 1.72 13.61
N GLU A 133 6.46 2.67 13.91
CA GLU A 133 7.58 2.45 14.83
C GLU A 133 7.08 2.49 16.28
N VAL A 134 7.33 1.41 17.02
CA VAL A 134 7.12 1.32 18.47
C VAL A 134 8.26 0.53 19.09
N GLU A 135 8.57 0.79 20.37
CA GLU A 135 9.62 0.09 21.09
C GLU A 135 9.37 -1.42 21.19
N GLN A 136 8.09 -1.82 21.30
CA GLN A 136 7.68 -3.22 21.46
C GLN A 136 6.66 -3.58 20.36
N PRO A 137 7.13 -4.04 19.17
CA PRO A 137 6.27 -4.31 18.00
C PRO A 137 5.11 -5.27 18.28
N ALA A 138 5.31 -6.21 19.21
CA ALA A 138 4.29 -7.18 19.60
C ALA A 138 3.01 -6.52 20.14
N HIS A 139 3.11 -5.37 20.83
CA HIS A 139 1.96 -4.68 21.39
C HIS A 139 0.94 -4.22 20.35
N LEU A 140 1.36 -4.08 19.09
CA LEU A 140 0.47 -3.65 18.02
C LEU A 140 -0.59 -4.72 17.68
N ARG A 141 -0.34 -6.00 17.99
CA ARG A 141 -1.20 -7.14 17.60
C ARG A 141 -1.53 -8.09 18.74
N GLU A 142 -0.91 -7.89 19.90
CA GLU A 142 -1.05 -8.78 21.05
C GLU A 142 -2.51 -9.03 21.44
N ALA A 143 -3.36 -7.99 21.35
CA ALA A 143 -4.80 -8.11 21.63
C ALA A 143 -5.47 -9.18 20.77
N TYR A 144 -5.19 -9.18 19.46
CA TYR A 144 -5.73 -10.19 18.54
C TYR A 144 -5.25 -11.60 18.87
N TYR A 145 -3.96 -11.80 19.14
CA TYR A 145 -3.44 -13.14 19.44
C TYR A 145 -3.98 -13.69 20.76
N LYS A 146 -4.12 -12.84 21.78
CA LYS A 146 -4.77 -13.19 23.05
C LYS A 146 -6.24 -13.56 22.84
N LEU A 147 -6.98 -12.73 22.10
CA LEU A 147 -8.38 -12.98 21.75
C LEU A 147 -8.54 -14.29 20.96
N SER A 148 -7.57 -14.59 20.10
CA SER A 148 -7.48 -15.80 19.29
C SER A 148 -7.04 -17.04 20.07
N GLY A 149 -6.78 -16.93 21.38
CA GLY A 149 -6.38 -18.04 22.24
C GLY A 149 -4.96 -18.57 21.98
N TRP A 150 -4.08 -17.77 21.38
CA TRP A 150 -2.67 -18.15 21.22
C TRP A 150 -1.92 -17.94 22.53
N ASN A 151 -1.04 -18.88 22.87
CA ASN A 151 -0.14 -18.69 23.99
C ASN A 151 0.94 -17.66 23.65
N GLU A 152 1.37 -16.90 24.65
CA GLU A 152 2.39 -15.86 24.52
C GLU A 152 3.69 -16.36 23.87
N GLU A 153 4.14 -17.56 24.27
CA GLU A 153 5.31 -18.22 23.72
C GLU A 153 5.17 -18.60 22.24
N GLU A 154 3.93 -18.79 21.74
CA GLU A 154 3.66 -19.12 20.34
C GLU A 154 3.66 -17.87 19.44
N TYR A 155 3.01 -16.79 19.87
CA TYR A 155 2.83 -15.62 19.00
C TYR A 155 3.93 -14.57 19.16
N LYS A 156 4.53 -14.37 20.34
CA LYS A 156 5.53 -13.31 20.52
C LYS A 156 6.68 -13.40 19.52
N PRO A 157 7.28 -14.58 19.25
CA PRO A 157 8.34 -14.68 18.24
C PRO A 157 7.90 -14.29 16.82
N LEU A 158 6.60 -14.43 16.51
CA LEU A 158 6.05 -14.12 15.18
C LEU A 158 5.89 -12.62 14.94
N ILE A 159 5.63 -11.84 16.00
CA ILE A 159 5.19 -10.45 15.91
C ILE A 159 6.17 -9.45 16.58
N SER A 160 7.25 -9.93 17.19
CA SER A 160 8.26 -9.08 17.87
C SER A 160 9.37 -8.60 16.94
N ARG A 161 9.21 -8.75 15.62
CA ARG A 161 10.25 -8.40 14.67
C ARG A 161 10.56 -6.90 14.74
N GLN A 162 11.83 -6.58 14.94
CA GLN A 162 12.31 -5.20 14.91
C GLN A 162 12.30 -4.62 13.50
N THR A 163 12.26 -3.30 13.44
CA THR A 163 12.18 -2.56 12.19
C THR A 163 13.51 -2.64 11.44
N PRO A 164 13.50 -2.63 10.09
CA PRO A 164 14.71 -2.88 9.29
C PRO A 164 15.75 -1.75 9.40
N TRP A 165 15.37 -0.61 9.98
CA TRP A 165 16.17 0.60 10.02
C TRP A 165 17.51 0.44 10.73
N GLN A 166 17.60 -0.38 11.78
CA GLN A 166 18.87 -0.55 12.48
C GLN A 166 19.97 -1.10 11.56
N VAL A 167 19.63 -2.04 10.67
CA VAL A 167 20.59 -2.58 9.68
C VAL A 167 20.98 -1.49 8.68
N LEU A 168 20.00 -0.74 8.18
CA LEU A 168 20.21 0.31 7.19
C LEU A 168 21.03 1.50 7.73
N LEU A 169 20.75 1.94 8.96
CA LEU A 169 21.45 3.06 9.61
C LEU A 169 22.88 2.71 10.02
N ASN A 170 23.17 1.43 10.23
CA ASN A 170 24.53 0.95 10.53
C ASN A 170 25.34 0.64 9.26
N HIS A 171 24.73 0.78 8.07
CA HIS A 171 25.42 0.53 6.81
C HIS A 171 26.61 1.49 6.64
N PRO A 172 27.82 1.00 6.30
CA PRO A 172 28.98 1.86 6.15
C PRO A 172 28.80 2.88 5.03
N SER A 173 29.03 4.16 5.33
CA SER A 173 29.20 5.18 4.29
C SER A 173 30.39 4.79 3.42
N GLY A 174 30.22 4.71 2.09
CA GLY A 174 31.22 4.17 1.15
C GLY A 174 32.61 4.84 1.15
N ASN A 175 32.83 5.90 1.93
CA ASN A 175 34.12 6.58 2.08
C ASN A 175 34.68 6.48 3.52
N VAL A 176 35.71 5.66 3.71
CA VAL A 176 36.60 5.75 4.89
C VAL A 176 37.52 6.98 4.79
N SER A 177 37.76 7.49 3.59
CA SER A 177 38.79 8.49 3.27
C SER A 177 38.29 9.93 3.18
N SER A 178 37.00 10.20 3.38
CA SER A 178 36.45 11.55 3.49
C SER A 178 35.25 11.53 4.43
N PRO A 179 35.33 12.16 5.63
CA PRO A 179 34.39 11.98 6.73
C PRO A 179 33.05 12.72 6.52
N GLY A 180 32.60 12.85 5.27
CA GLY A 180 31.19 13.11 5.05
C GLY A 180 30.44 11.85 5.44
N THR A 181 29.77 11.87 6.59
CA THR A 181 28.77 10.84 6.94
C THR A 181 27.76 10.80 5.82
N ASP A 182 27.68 9.69 5.09
CA ASP A 182 26.56 9.44 4.18
C ASP A 182 25.28 9.44 5.01
N THR A 183 24.49 10.51 4.91
CA THR A 183 23.25 10.67 5.66
C THR A 183 22.06 10.06 4.94
N PHE A 184 22.25 9.50 3.73
CA PHE A 184 21.14 9.09 2.88
C PHE A 184 20.18 8.12 3.58
N MET A 185 20.69 7.11 4.28
CA MET A 185 19.83 6.14 4.98
C MET A 185 19.05 6.77 6.14
N ALA A 186 19.64 7.75 6.83
CA ALA A 186 18.96 8.50 7.88
C ALA A 186 17.88 9.41 7.28
N ASP A 187 18.21 10.16 6.23
CA ASP A 187 17.28 11.05 5.54
C ASP A 187 16.13 10.26 4.90
N TYR A 188 16.42 9.11 4.28
CA TYR A 188 15.43 8.21 3.70
C TYR A 188 14.49 7.63 4.75
N ARG A 189 15.01 7.27 5.94
CA ARG A 189 14.19 6.84 7.08
C ARG A 189 13.23 7.95 7.50
N GLU A 190 13.74 9.15 7.77
CA GLU A 190 12.90 10.27 8.22
C GLU A 190 11.82 10.60 7.18
N MET A 191 12.18 10.59 5.90
CA MET A 191 11.21 10.80 4.81
C MET A 191 10.12 9.72 4.78
N MET A 192 10.49 8.43 4.86
CA MET A 192 9.53 7.33 4.84
C MET A 192 8.60 7.35 6.06
N LEU A 193 9.11 7.67 7.25
CA LEU A 193 8.30 7.77 8.46
C LEU A 193 7.40 9.01 8.46
N ALA A 194 7.90 10.17 8.01
CA ALA A 194 7.08 11.36 7.87
C ALA A 194 5.96 11.15 6.84
N TYR A 195 6.24 10.46 5.73
CA TYR A 195 5.24 10.14 4.73
C TYR A 195 4.25 9.07 5.22
N PHE A 196 4.68 8.11 6.03
CA PHE A 196 3.79 7.16 6.71
C PHE A 196 2.78 7.90 7.60
N ASP A 197 3.23 8.82 8.43
CA ASP A 197 2.36 9.60 9.32
C ASP A 197 1.39 10.50 8.53
N LEU A 198 1.87 11.10 7.44
CA LEU A 198 1.02 11.86 6.51
C LEU A 198 -0.08 10.98 5.94
N CYS A 199 0.25 9.82 5.37
CA CYS A 199 -0.72 8.90 4.80
C CYS A 199 -1.70 8.37 5.87
N ALA A 200 -1.23 8.18 7.11
CA ALA A 200 -2.08 7.77 8.23
C ALA A 200 -3.10 8.84 8.63
N GLU A 201 -2.79 10.14 8.47
CA GLU A 201 -3.78 11.21 8.67
C GLU A 201 -4.75 11.27 7.48
N VAL A 202 -4.23 11.27 6.25
CA VAL A 202 -5.04 11.33 5.03
C VAL A 202 -6.01 10.15 4.96
N SER A 203 -5.60 8.95 5.34
CA SER A 203 -6.47 7.77 5.30
C SER A 203 -7.65 7.91 6.25
N ILE A 204 -7.43 8.45 7.45
CA ILE A 204 -8.51 8.69 8.42
C ILE A 204 -9.48 9.75 7.91
N ASP A 205 -8.99 10.83 7.30
CA ASP A 205 -9.86 11.85 6.71
C ASP A 205 -10.66 11.32 5.51
N VAL A 206 -10.07 10.45 4.68
CA VAL A 206 -10.80 9.73 3.63
C VAL A 206 -11.90 8.85 4.23
N LEU A 207 -11.62 8.10 5.31
CA LEU A 207 -12.63 7.28 5.97
C LEU A 207 -13.80 8.11 6.52
N ARG A 208 -13.53 9.31 7.06
CA ARG A 208 -14.60 10.24 7.50
C ARG A 208 -15.48 10.70 6.34
N HIS A 209 -14.86 11.02 5.19
CA HIS A 209 -15.59 11.34 3.98
C HIS A 209 -16.43 10.16 3.46
N ILE A 210 -15.92 8.93 3.55
CA ILE A 210 -16.67 7.72 3.21
C ILE A 210 -17.88 7.55 4.14
N SER A 211 -17.70 7.68 5.47
CA SER A 211 -18.81 7.62 6.44
C SER A 211 -19.89 8.68 6.17
N CYS A 212 -19.47 9.91 5.88
CA CYS A 212 -20.38 11.00 5.51
C CYS A 212 -21.11 10.70 4.19
N GLY A 213 -20.39 10.25 3.16
CA GLY A 213 -20.96 9.96 1.84
C GLY A 213 -21.96 8.80 1.87
N LEU A 214 -21.68 7.77 2.66
CA LEU A 214 -22.60 6.64 2.91
C LEU A 214 -23.80 7.05 3.77
N GLY A 215 -23.85 8.28 4.27
CA GLY A 215 -24.97 8.80 5.04
C GLY A 215 -25.09 8.16 6.43
N VAL A 216 -23.98 7.64 6.98
CA VAL A 216 -23.99 6.96 8.28
C VAL A 216 -24.29 7.97 9.38
N ARG A 217 -25.20 7.61 10.29
CA ARG A 217 -25.61 8.44 11.43
C ARG A 217 -25.50 7.62 12.72
N PRO A 218 -25.25 8.27 13.86
CA PRO A 218 -25.32 7.63 15.17
C PRO A 218 -26.63 6.88 15.38
N THR A 219 -26.54 5.72 16.02
CA THR A 219 -27.70 4.89 16.34
C THR A 219 -28.41 5.42 17.58
N ILE A 220 -29.75 5.55 17.55
CA ILE A 220 -30.53 5.87 18.76
C ILE A 220 -30.58 4.69 19.73
N PRO A 221 -30.80 4.89 21.04
CA PRO A 221 -30.89 3.79 22.01
C PRO A 221 -31.94 2.72 21.68
N GLN A 222 -32.98 3.07 20.92
CA GLN A 222 -34.03 2.17 20.46
C GLN A 222 -33.66 1.37 19.19
N GLY A 223 -32.49 1.63 18.59
CA GLY A 223 -32.05 1.07 17.31
C GLY A 223 -32.42 1.95 16.10
N GLY A 224 -31.61 1.86 15.04
CA GLY A 224 -31.74 2.67 13.83
C GLY A 224 -31.03 4.04 13.91
N PRO A 225 -30.81 4.71 12.76
CA PRO A 225 -30.09 5.98 12.69
C PRO A 225 -30.90 7.14 13.31
N ASP A 226 -30.23 8.09 13.97
CA ASP A 226 -30.83 9.33 14.48
C ASP A 226 -30.92 10.38 13.35
N PRO A 227 -32.11 10.68 12.79
CA PRO A 227 -32.25 11.66 11.72
C PRO A 227 -31.99 13.11 12.16
N ALA A 228 -31.99 13.41 13.46
CA ALA A 228 -31.69 14.74 13.99
C ALA A 228 -30.19 14.96 14.24
N SER A 229 -29.41 13.88 14.28
CA SER A 229 -27.96 13.93 14.46
C SER A 229 -27.23 14.26 13.15
N GLY A 230 -26.00 14.75 13.26
CA GLY A 230 -25.08 14.84 12.12
C GLY A 230 -24.63 13.46 11.62
N TYR A 231 -23.68 13.44 10.69
CA TYR A 231 -23.06 12.18 10.27
C TYR A 231 -22.14 11.62 11.35
N ASP A 232 -22.10 10.30 11.47
CA ASP A 232 -21.10 9.61 12.27
C ASP A 232 -19.80 9.51 11.47
N LEU A 233 -18.98 10.57 11.55
CA LEU A 233 -17.72 10.65 10.81
C LEU A 233 -16.69 9.62 11.30
N ASP A 234 -16.82 9.16 12.54
CA ASP A 234 -15.91 8.19 13.14
C ASP A 234 -16.53 6.78 13.15
N PHE A 235 -17.38 6.45 12.17
CA PHE A 235 -17.95 5.11 12.09
C PHE A 235 -16.90 4.04 11.75
N PHE A 236 -16.00 4.31 10.80
CA PHE A 236 -14.94 3.37 10.41
C PHE A 236 -13.61 3.62 11.12
N THR A 237 -13.36 4.83 11.62
CA THR A 237 -12.05 5.21 12.17
C THR A 237 -11.64 4.41 13.43
N PRO A 238 -12.54 3.94 14.33
CA PRO A 238 -12.19 3.16 15.52
C PRO A 238 -11.58 1.79 15.20
N PHE A 239 -11.85 1.24 14.02
CA PHE A 239 -11.20 0.01 13.55
C PHE A 239 -9.73 0.23 13.16
N HIS A 240 -9.26 1.49 13.13
CA HIS A 240 -7.96 1.88 12.61
C HIS A 240 -7.20 2.74 13.63
N ASN A 241 -6.57 2.10 14.61
CA ASN A 241 -5.73 2.79 15.59
C ASN A 241 -4.28 3.00 15.09
N LYS A 242 -4.12 3.02 13.76
CA LYS A 242 -2.84 3.17 13.04
C LYS A 242 -1.80 2.11 13.42
N LEU A 243 -2.22 0.98 13.99
CA LEU A 243 -1.32 -0.07 14.52
C LEU A 243 -0.66 -0.86 13.40
N ASP A 244 -1.46 -1.19 12.38
CA ASP A 244 -1.11 -2.13 11.32
C ASP A 244 -1.01 -1.49 9.94
N PHE A 245 -1.07 -0.17 9.87
CA PHE A 245 -0.80 0.55 8.63
C PHE A 245 0.58 0.16 8.08
N ASP A 246 0.65 0.13 6.76
CA ASP A 246 1.83 -0.31 6.02
C ASP A 246 2.11 0.65 4.86
N LEU A 247 3.36 1.09 4.75
CA LEU A 247 3.84 1.90 3.65
C LEU A 247 4.90 1.10 2.89
N GLN A 248 4.69 0.87 1.60
CA GLN A 248 5.60 0.15 0.75
C GLN A 248 6.12 1.03 -0.37
N ALA A 249 7.44 1.22 -0.42
CA ALA A 249 8.11 1.65 -1.64
C ALA A 249 8.29 0.42 -2.54
N LYS A 250 7.80 0.50 -3.77
CA LYS A 250 7.89 -0.55 -4.80
C LYS A 250 8.71 -0.04 -5.97
N TYR A 251 9.79 -0.76 -6.29
CA TYR A 251 10.65 -0.48 -7.42
C TYR A 251 10.56 -1.60 -8.45
N TYR A 252 10.35 -1.18 -9.69
CA TYR A 252 10.16 -2.03 -10.86
C TYR A 252 11.38 -1.79 -11.74
N PRO A 253 12.42 -2.64 -11.67
CA PRO A 253 13.60 -2.44 -12.49
C PRO A 253 13.27 -2.60 -13.97
N GLN A 254 14.11 -2.02 -14.83
CA GLN A 254 14.06 -2.29 -16.25
C GLN A 254 14.24 -3.79 -16.50
N LEU A 255 13.41 -4.35 -17.38
CA LEU A 255 13.47 -5.78 -17.71
C LEU A 255 14.87 -6.14 -18.23
N GLY A 256 15.43 -7.23 -17.70
CA GLY A 256 16.77 -7.72 -18.06
C GLY A 256 17.95 -6.99 -17.42
N GLN A 257 17.72 -5.93 -16.62
CA GLN A 257 18.82 -5.16 -16.02
C GLN A 257 19.35 -5.76 -14.72
N VAL A 258 18.53 -6.51 -13.98
CA VAL A 258 18.88 -7.06 -12.67
C VAL A 258 18.98 -8.58 -12.77
N THR A 259 20.19 -9.12 -12.60
CA THR A 259 20.39 -10.57 -12.46
C THR A 259 20.01 -11.00 -11.05
N ARG A 260 19.11 -11.98 -10.92
CA ARG A 260 18.58 -12.39 -9.62
C ARG A 260 18.80 -13.87 -9.36
N MET A 261 19.03 -14.22 -8.10
CA MET A 261 19.09 -15.60 -7.63
C MET A 261 17.74 -16.03 -7.06
N ASN A 262 17.36 -17.29 -7.29
CA ASN A 262 16.17 -17.91 -6.73
C ASN A 262 16.37 -18.21 -5.23
N ASN A 263 16.17 -17.20 -4.39
CA ASN A 263 16.18 -17.34 -2.93
C ASN A 263 14.75 -17.23 -2.38
N GLY A 264 13.87 -18.10 -2.87
CA GLY A 264 12.48 -18.15 -2.43
C GLY A 264 12.39 -18.50 -0.95
N VAL A 265 11.59 -17.75 -0.20
CA VAL A 265 11.18 -18.17 1.16
C VAL A 265 9.85 -18.88 1.03
N GLU A 266 9.79 -20.12 1.51
CA GLU A 266 8.52 -20.84 1.62
C GLU A 266 7.72 -20.26 2.79
N ILE A 267 6.65 -19.53 2.48
CA ILE A 267 5.71 -19.02 3.49
C ILE A 267 4.84 -20.20 3.95
N LYS A 268 5.06 -20.65 5.19
CA LYS A 268 4.22 -21.67 5.83
C LYS A 268 3.10 -21.03 6.63
N ASN A 269 1.90 -21.59 6.52
CA ASN A 269 0.79 -21.21 7.40
C ASN A 269 1.11 -21.65 8.82
N ALA A 270 1.14 -20.70 9.76
CA ALA A 270 1.28 -21.01 11.17
C ALA A 270 -0.12 -21.25 11.76
N ARG A 271 -0.28 -22.35 12.49
CA ARG A 271 -1.42 -22.59 13.36
C ARG A 271 -0.91 -22.67 14.78
N SER A 272 -1.65 -22.12 15.73
CA SER A 272 -1.38 -22.37 17.13
C SER A 272 -1.50 -23.88 17.39
N ALA A 273 -0.49 -24.44 18.02
CA ALA A 273 -0.51 -25.83 18.47
C ALA A 273 -1.46 -25.97 19.67
N SER A 274 -1.57 -24.93 20.49
CA SER A 274 -2.47 -24.90 21.64
C SER A 274 -3.93 -24.64 21.27
N ASN A 275 -4.19 -23.99 20.13
CA ASN A 275 -5.53 -23.68 19.65
C ASN A 275 -5.75 -24.12 18.18
N PRO A 276 -5.83 -25.44 17.89
CA PRO A 276 -5.95 -25.95 16.53
C PRO A 276 -7.29 -25.63 15.85
N TYR A 277 -8.31 -25.27 16.65
CA TYR A 277 -9.65 -24.87 16.18
C TYR A 277 -9.88 -23.36 16.19
N GLY A 278 -8.97 -22.60 16.79
CA GLY A 278 -9.05 -21.14 16.91
C GLY A 278 -8.59 -20.40 15.67
N ALA A 279 -8.41 -19.08 15.84
CA ALA A 279 -8.20 -18.12 14.76
C ALA A 279 -7.21 -18.65 13.72
N LYS A 280 -7.73 -18.84 12.52
CA LYS A 280 -6.95 -19.30 11.39
C LYS A 280 -6.20 -18.08 10.92
N VAL A 281 -4.91 -17.99 11.22
CA VAL A 281 -4.03 -17.09 10.46
C VAL A 281 -4.01 -17.63 9.02
N LEU A 282 -4.98 -17.20 8.21
CA LEU A 282 -5.04 -17.37 6.78
C LEU A 282 -4.04 -16.38 6.19
N ARG A 283 -2.75 -16.72 6.24
CA ARG A 283 -1.85 -16.09 5.28
C ARG A 283 -2.22 -16.58 3.89
N ARG A 284 -2.45 -15.64 2.97
CA ARG A 284 -2.46 -15.94 1.54
C ARG A 284 -1.12 -16.64 1.23
N LYS A 285 -1.15 -17.85 0.66
CA LYS A 285 0.02 -18.40 -0.06
C LYS A 285 0.47 -17.28 -0.99
N GLY A 286 1.66 -16.74 -0.73
CA GLY A 286 2.08 -15.40 -1.13
C GLY A 286 1.58 -15.06 -2.52
N ALA A 287 0.84 -13.94 -2.64
CA ALA A 287 0.17 -13.45 -3.84
C ALA A 287 0.33 -14.36 -5.07
N LEU A 288 -0.27 -15.55 -5.02
CA LEU A 288 -0.72 -16.16 -6.24
C LEU A 288 -1.84 -15.21 -6.62
N ALA A 289 -1.51 -14.27 -7.49
CA ALA A 289 -2.49 -13.72 -8.40
C ALA A 289 -3.12 -14.97 -9.02
N GLN A 290 -4.21 -15.43 -8.41
CA GLN A 290 -5.12 -16.27 -9.14
C GLN A 290 -5.57 -15.35 -10.26
N PRO A 291 -5.42 -15.74 -11.53
CA PRO A 291 -6.03 -14.99 -12.60
C PRO A 291 -7.52 -14.93 -12.25
N LEU A 292 -7.98 -13.79 -11.72
CA LEU A 292 -9.39 -13.58 -11.41
C LEU A 292 -10.19 -13.71 -12.72
N LEU A 293 -9.51 -13.51 -13.85
CA LEU A 293 -10.05 -13.57 -15.20
C LEU A 293 -9.03 -14.27 -16.11
N LYS A 294 -9.49 -15.24 -16.91
CA LYS A 294 -8.71 -15.79 -18.03
C LYS A 294 -8.84 -14.80 -19.18
N GLU A 295 -7.79 -14.03 -19.46
CA GLU A 295 -7.77 -13.24 -20.69
C GLU A 295 -7.87 -14.17 -21.91
N GLY A 296 -8.73 -13.80 -22.85
CA GLY A 296 -8.64 -14.29 -24.22
C GLY A 296 -7.32 -13.81 -24.80
N THR A 297 -6.57 -14.73 -25.42
CA THR A 297 -5.27 -14.46 -26.02
C THR A 297 -5.42 -13.49 -27.21
N ASP A 298 -5.40 -12.19 -26.95
CA ASP A 298 -5.22 -11.18 -27.99
C ASP A 298 -3.72 -11.09 -28.34
N GLU A 299 -3.25 -12.07 -29.12
CA GLU A 299 -1.86 -12.19 -29.61
C GLU A 299 -1.41 -11.06 -30.58
N ALA A 300 -2.11 -9.91 -30.65
CA ALA A 300 -1.90 -8.93 -31.72
C ALA A 300 -1.29 -7.57 -31.31
N LYS A 301 -0.86 -7.35 -30.06
CA LYS A 301 -0.15 -6.11 -29.67
C LYS A 301 1.04 -6.41 -28.77
N GLY A 302 2.23 -6.34 -29.36
CA GLY A 302 3.57 -6.38 -28.74
C GLY A 302 3.60 -6.69 -27.25
N ASP A 303 3.91 -7.95 -26.94
CA ASP A 303 4.18 -8.56 -25.63
C ASP A 303 4.07 -7.61 -24.43
N VAL A 304 2.84 -7.42 -23.94
CA VAL A 304 2.57 -6.59 -22.77
C VAL A 304 2.91 -7.39 -21.52
N THR A 305 4.13 -7.23 -21.01
CA THR A 305 4.52 -7.89 -19.75
C THR A 305 3.75 -7.29 -18.58
N ILE A 306 3.02 -8.12 -17.84
CA ILE A 306 2.38 -7.75 -16.57
C ILE A 306 3.39 -7.92 -15.44
N ARG A 307 3.67 -6.85 -14.69
CA ARG A 307 4.65 -6.82 -13.59
C ARG A 307 4.03 -7.21 -12.25
N LEU A 308 2.78 -6.81 -12.03
CA LEU A 308 1.96 -7.19 -10.87
C LEU A 308 0.63 -7.66 -11.41
N ASP A 309 0.36 -8.94 -11.29
CA ASP A 309 -0.87 -9.53 -11.82
C ASP A 309 -2.10 -9.13 -10.99
N THR A 310 -3.27 -9.40 -11.56
CA THR A 310 -4.57 -8.98 -11.10
C THR A 310 -4.81 -9.38 -9.65
N HIS A 311 -5.16 -8.38 -8.82
CA HIS A 311 -5.56 -8.60 -7.44
C HIS A 311 -6.50 -7.51 -6.95
N LYS A 312 -7.13 -7.78 -5.82
CA LYS A 312 -7.76 -6.78 -4.96
C LYS A 312 -6.88 -6.59 -3.72
N ASP A 313 -6.81 -5.38 -3.21
CA ASP A 313 -6.06 -5.08 -1.98
C ASP A 313 -6.80 -5.61 -0.75
N LEU A 314 -6.05 -6.14 0.21
CA LEU A 314 -6.57 -6.54 1.51
C LEU A 314 -6.75 -5.37 2.48
N SER A 315 -6.50 -4.13 2.08
CA SER A 315 -6.68 -2.95 2.94
C SER A 315 -8.16 -2.61 3.15
N THR A 316 -8.44 -1.63 4.00
CA THR A 316 -9.72 -0.92 4.00
C THR A 316 -9.73 0.09 2.86
N ILE A 317 -8.69 0.91 2.80
CA ILE A 317 -8.39 1.77 1.64
C ILE A 317 -6.90 1.73 1.37
N THR A 318 -6.55 1.93 0.11
CA THR A 318 -5.16 2.07 -0.34
C THR A 318 -4.94 3.50 -0.82
N LEU A 319 -3.84 4.12 -0.40
CA LEU A 319 -3.36 5.39 -0.95
C LEU A 319 -2.13 5.14 -1.80
N LEU A 320 -2.10 5.63 -3.04
CA LEU A 320 -1.02 5.36 -3.98
C LEU A 320 -0.44 6.66 -4.55
N ALA A 321 0.87 6.83 -4.38
CA ALA A 321 1.68 7.81 -5.08
C ALA A 321 2.38 7.13 -6.27
N GLN A 322 1.90 7.39 -7.48
CA GLN A 322 2.51 6.92 -8.72
C GLN A 322 3.58 7.89 -9.21
N ASP A 323 4.70 7.38 -9.71
CA ASP A 323 5.61 8.21 -10.50
C ASP A 323 4.99 8.54 -11.88
N ALA A 324 5.65 9.42 -12.64
CA ALA A 324 5.18 9.90 -13.93
C ALA A 324 5.05 8.81 -15.02
N LEU A 325 5.55 7.58 -14.80
CA LEU A 325 5.50 6.50 -15.80
C LEU A 325 4.16 5.76 -15.80
N GLY A 326 3.41 5.80 -14.70
CA GLY A 326 2.10 5.14 -14.60
C GLY A 326 2.18 3.63 -14.72
N GLY A 327 1.24 3.00 -15.42
CA GLY A 327 1.22 1.54 -15.64
C GLY A 327 0.28 0.76 -14.72
N LEU A 328 -0.36 1.43 -13.76
CA LEU A 328 -1.53 0.87 -13.08
C LEU A 328 -2.69 0.74 -14.07
N GLU A 329 -3.33 -0.42 -14.09
CA GLU A 329 -4.59 -0.66 -14.80
C GLU A 329 -5.62 -1.19 -13.81
N VAL A 330 -6.85 -0.69 -13.90
CA VAL A 330 -8.01 -1.16 -13.14
C VAL A 330 -8.96 -1.91 -14.07
N TRP A 331 -9.65 -2.91 -13.54
CA TRP A 331 -10.71 -3.59 -14.25
C TRP A 331 -11.96 -2.72 -14.27
N ASP A 332 -12.52 -2.54 -15.46
CA ASP A 332 -13.80 -1.86 -15.69
C ASP A 332 -14.84 -2.93 -16.00
N ASP A 333 -15.82 -3.10 -15.11
CA ASP A 333 -16.87 -4.11 -15.24
C ASP A 333 -17.88 -3.78 -16.34
N GLU A 334 -18.10 -2.50 -16.66
CA GLU A 334 -19.03 -2.11 -17.74
C GLU A 334 -18.42 -2.41 -19.12
N ASP A 335 -17.14 -2.09 -19.28
CA ASP A 335 -16.40 -2.28 -20.53
C ASP A 335 -15.71 -3.65 -20.64
N GLU A 336 -15.79 -4.49 -19.59
CA GLU A 336 -15.14 -5.80 -19.45
C GLU A 336 -13.65 -5.80 -19.88
N LYS A 337 -12.91 -4.77 -19.47
CA LYS A 337 -11.50 -4.62 -19.86
C LYS A 337 -10.68 -3.90 -18.80
N TYR A 338 -9.37 -4.09 -18.88
CA TYR A 338 -8.43 -3.26 -18.14
C TYR A 338 -8.31 -1.88 -18.75
N VAL A 339 -8.39 -0.86 -17.89
CA VAL A 339 -8.28 0.54 -18.27
C VAL A 339 -7.10 1.17 -17.54
N ALA A 340 -6.24 1.85 -18.31
CA ALA A 340 -5.07 2.52 -17.78
C ALA A 340 -5.48 3.68 -16.87
N VAL A 341 -4.93 3.69 -15.66
CA VAL A 341 -5.12 4.77 -14.71
C VAL A 341 -4.13 5.90 -15.02
N PRO A 342 -4.58 7.13 -15.33
CA PRO A 342 -3.70 8.27 -15.57
C PRO A 342 -2.78 8.55 -14.36
N VAL A 343 -1.71 9.31 -14.53
CA VAL A 343 -0.92 9.79 -13.38
C VAL A 343 -1.30 11.23 -13.06
N LEU A 344 -1.52 11.53 -11.78
CA LEU A 344 -1.73 12.89 -11.28
C LEU A 344 -0.67 13.22 -10.22
N ASN A 345 0.23 14.14 -10.55
CA ASN A 345 1.48 14.35 -9.81
C ASN A 345 1.33 15.08 -8.46
N ASP A 346 0.16 15.64 -8.17
CA ASP A 346 -0.13 16.44 -6.98
C ASP A 346 -1.36 15.91 -6.21
N ALA A 347 -1.65 14.62 -6.36
CA ALA A 347 -2.73 13.92 -5.70
C ALA A 347 -2.32 12.49 -5.35
N LEU A 348 -3.03 11.88 -4.40
CA LEU A 348 -2.94 10.45 -4.17
C LEU A 348 -4.12 9.76 -4.83
N LEU A 349 -3.87 8.63 -5.46
CA LEU A 349 -4.95 7.73 -5.84
C LEU A 349 -5.45 7.03 -4.59
N VAL A 350 -6.77 6.91 -4.46
CA VAL A 350 -7.45 6.18 -3.40
C VAL A 350 -8.30 5.10 -4.03
N ASN A 351 -8.13 3.83 -3.64
CA ASN A 351 -9.02 2.74 -4.01
C ASN A 351 -9.54 2.02 -2.76
N ALA A 352 -10.75 1.46 -2.89
CA ALA A 352 -11.33 0.60 -1.86
C ALA A 352 -10.60 -0.75 -1.81
N GLY A 353 -10.46 -1.29 -0.61
CA GLY A 353 -9.94 -2.63 -0.37
C GLY A 353 -11.00 -3.57 0.21
N LEU A 354 -10.65 -4.86 0.31
CA LEU A 354 -11.59 -5.94 0.64
C LEU A 354 -12.27 -5.78 2.01
N PHE A 355 -11.61 -5.15 2.99
CA PHE A 355 -12.25 -4.91 4.29
C PHE A 355 -13.37 -3.88 4.19
N LEU A 356 -13.19 -2.83 3.38
CA LEU A 356 -14.23 -1.82 3.17
C LEU A 356 -15.39 -2.39 2.36
N GLU A 357 -15.11 -3.17 1.30
CA GLU A 357 -16.14 -3.90 0.55
C GLU A 357 -17.01 -4.73 1.50
N LYS A 358 -16.37 -5.47 2.41
CA LYS A 358 -17.08 -6.32 3.36
C LYS A 358 -17.90 -5.51 4.37
N TRP A 359 -17.34 -4.47 4.98
CA TRP A 359 -18.05 -3.63 5.95
C TRP A 359 -19.22 -2.87 5.33
N THR A 360 -19.11 -2.49 4.07
CA THR A 360 -20.15 -1.75 3.35
C THR A 360 -21.19 -2.66 2.68
N GLY A 361 -21.10 -3.98 2.89
CA GLY A 361 -22.03 -4.94 2.29
C GLY A 361 -21.96 -4.94 0.75
N GLY A 362 -20.81 -4.60 0.17
CA GLY A 362 -20.60 -4.52 -1.28
C GLY A 362 -20.91 -3.17 -1.91
N LEU A 363 -21.36 -2.15 -1.16
CA LEU A 363 -21.60 -0.81 -1.72
C LEU A 363 -20.35 -0.14 -2.29
N LEU A 364 -19.19 -0.44 -1.72
CA LEU A 364 -17.88 0.01 -2.18
C LEU A 364 -17.02 -1.18 -2.52
N GLU A 365 -17.09 -1.62 -3.77
CA GLU A 365 -16.33 -2.77 -4.25
C GLU A 365 -14.83 -2.48 -4.32
N ALA A 366 -14.02 -3.44 -3.86
CA ALA A 366 -12.59 -3.41 -4.07
C ALA A 366 -12.29 -3.78 -5.52
N THR A 367 -11.70 -2.86 -6.27
CA THR A 367 -11.55 -3.02 -7.72
C THR A 367 -10.34 -3.88 -8.07
N PRO A 368 -10.51 -4.93 -8.90
CA PRO A 368 -9.38 -5.69 -9.42
C PRO A 368 -8.45 -4.77 -10.21
N HIS A 369 -7.15 -4.85 -9.94
CA HIS A 369 -6.16 -4.04 -10.62
C HIS A 369 -4.85 -4.80 -10.80
N ARG A 370 -4.05 -4.31 -11.75
CA ARG A 370 -2.77 -4.89 -12.13
C ARG A 370 -1.78 -3.79 -12.48
N VAL A 371 -0.49 -4.12 -12.60
CA VAL A 371 0.54 -3.20 -13.08
C VAL A 371 1.18 -3.79 -14.32
N ARG A 372 1.04 -3.10 -15.46
CA ARG A 372 1.76 -3.44 -16.69
C ARG A 372 3.15 -2.84 -16.69
N ASN A 373 4.03 -3.39 -17.52
CA ASN A 373 5.30 -2.74 -17.83
C ASN A 373 5.07 -1.41 -18.56
N VAL A 374 5.81 -0.38 -18.15
CA VAL A 374 5.72 0.96 -18.74
C VAL A 374 6.46 1.01 -20.08
N LYS A 375 6.09 2.00 -20.92
CA LYS A 375 6.66 2.17 -22.27
C LYS A 375 8.19 2.28 -22.20
N ASP A 376 8.86 1.62 -23.14
CA ASP A 376 10.33 1.54 -23.29
C ASP A 376 11.05 0.68 -22.22
N GLY A 377 10.30 -0.02 -21.36
CA GLY A 377 10.87 -0.88 -20.32
C GLY A 377 11.63 -0.11 -19.24
N SER A 378 11.40 1.20 -19.11
CA SER A 378 12.04 2.04 -18.10
C SER A 378 11.72 1.55 -16.69
N SER A 379 12.65 1.76 -15.75
CA SER A 379 12.38 1.44 -14.35
C SER A 379 11.39 2.42 -13.72
N ARG A 380 10.47 1.90 -12.90
CA ARG A 380 9.38 2.64 -12.25
C ARG A 380 9.48 2.57 -10.73
N CYS A 381 9.06 3.61 -10.05
CA CYS A 381 8.85 3.60 -8.60
C CYS A 381 7.40 4.00 -8.27
N SER A 382 6.83 3.35 -7.26
CA SER A 382 5.57 3.80 -6.66
C SER A 382 5.63 3.58 -5.16
N VAL A 383 4.95 4.44 -4.41
CA VAL A 383 4.80 4.26 -2.98
C VAL A 383 3.33 4.09 -2.66
N VAL A 384 3.02 2.98 -2.00
CA VAL A 384 1.65 2.58 -1.67
C VAL A 384 1.50 2.48 -0.17
N PHE A 385 0.43 3.04 0.36
CA PHE A 385 0.07 2.97 1.75
C PHE A 385 -1.23 2.17 1.90
N PHE A 386 -1.22 1.17 2.76
CA PHE A 386 -2.37 0.35 3.09
C PHE A 386 -2.93 0.79 4.44
N CYS A 387 -4.12 1.39 4.43
CA CYS A 387 -4.91 1.62 5.63
C CYS A 387 -5.52 0.29 6.05
N LEU A 388 -4.77 -0.47 6.85
CA LEU A 388 -5.20 -1.75 7.40
C LEU A 388 -5.90 -1.54 8.74
N PRO A 389 -6.98 -2.27 9.03
CA PRO A 389 -7.61 -2.24 10.34
C PRO A 389 -6.71 -2.90 11.38
N ASN A 390 -7.02 -2.70 12.66
CA ASN A 390 -6.37 -3.44 13.73
C ASN A 390 -6.64 -4.94 13.56
N HIS A 391 -5.71 -5.80 13.93
CA HIS A 391 -5.88 -7.26 13.79
C HIS A 391 -7.12 -7.79 14.53
N ASP A 392 -7.53 -7.18 15.63
CA ASP A 392 -8.70 -7.55 16.43
C ASP A 392 -9.99 -6.84 15.99
N ALA A 393 -9.95 -6.04 14.93
CA ALA A 393 -11.15 -5.47 14.34
C ALA A 393 -12.01 -6.58 13.74
N LYS A 394 -13.29 -6.61 14.13
CA LYS A 394 -14.28 -7.53 13.57
C LYS A 394 -14.73 -7.03 12.20
N VAL A 395 -14.65 -7.91 11.21
CA VAL A 395 -15.02 -7.65 9.82
C VAL A 395 -16.31 -8.41 9.52
N GLU A 396 -17.39 -7.67 9.35
CA GLU A 396 -18.73 -8.16 9.00
C GLU A 396 -19.50 -7.04 8.29
N PRO A 397 -20.56 -7.32 7.52
CA PRO A 397 -21.38 -6.25 6.95
C PRO A 397 -21.97 -5.38 8.07
N LEU A 398 -21.60 -4.10 8.09
CA LEU A 398 -22.06 -3.11 9.07
C LEU A 398 -23.21 -2.26 8.52
N LEU A 399 -23.35 -2.22 7.20
CA LEU A 399 -24.43 -1.55 6.50
C LEU A 399 -25.36 -2.63 5.94
N GLN A 400 -26.52 -2.80 6.56
CA GLN A 400 -27.53 -3.76 6.10
C GLN A 400 -27.99 -3.41 4.68
N GLN A 401 -28.07 -4.42 3.83
CA GLN A 401 -28.51 -4.28 2.45
C GLN A 401 -29.74 -5.16 2.21
N ASP A 402 -30.92 -4.56 2.05
CA ASP A 402 -32.13 -5.31 1.63
C ASP A 402 -31.91 -6.02 0.28
N GLU A 403 -31.05 -5.46 -0.58
CA GLU A 403 -30.79 -5.95 -1.94
C GLU A 403 -29.70 -7.02 -2.05
N ASN A 404 -28.84 -7.22 -1.02
CA ASN A 404 -27.77 -8.23 -1.07
C ASN A 404 -27.68 -9.11 0.20
N PRO A 405 -28.74 -9.89 0.52
CA PRO A 405 -28.78 -10.71 1.72
C PRO A 405 -27.70 -11.80 1.77
N SER A 406 -27.05 -12.12 0.64
CA SER A 406 -26.01 -13.14 0.57
C SER A 406 -24.70 -12.71 1.25
N LEU A 407 -24.36 -11.41 1.20
CA LEU A 407 -23.19 -10.88 1.89
C LEU A 407 -23.42 -10.77 3.40
N ASP A 408 -24.64 -10.39 3.80
CA ASP A 408 -25.10 -10.27 5.19
C ASP A 408 -25.14 -11.62 5.93
N ALA A 409 -25.30 -12.73 5.19
CA ALA A 409 -25.32 -14.08 5.76
C ALA A 409 -23.93 -14.67 6.07
N GLN A 410 -22.84 -14.05 5.61
CA GLN A 410 -21.50 -14.58 5.85
C GLN A 410 -21.03 -14.28 7.28
N GLU A 411 -20.50 -15.30 7.96
CA GLU A 411 -19.91 -15.13 9.30
C GLU A 411 -18.80 -14.08 9.28
N GLY A 412 -18.84 -13.17 10.26
CA GLY A 412 -17.76 -12.23 10.50
C GLY A 412 -16.49 -12.93 10.94
N PHE A 413 -15.36 -12.28 10.71
CA PHE A 413 -14.03 -12.76 11.09
C PHE A 413 -13.19 -11.59 11.65
N TYR A 414 -12.04 -11.86 12.24
CA TYR A 414 -11.13 -10.80 12.68
C TYR A 414 -10.18 -10.44 11.54
N ALA A 415 -9.87 -9.16 11.35
CA ALA A 415 -8.98 -8.76 10.26
C ALA A 415 -7.61 -9.47 10.31
N GLY A 416 -7.10 -9.75 11.52
CA GLY A 416 -5.89 -10.53 11.77
C GLY A 416 -5.93 -11.97 11.26
N ASP A 417 -7.12 -12.52 10.97
CA ASP A 417 -7.26 -13.82 10.32
C ASP A 417 -6.72 -13.75 8.88
N LEU A 418 -6.82 -12.61 8.18
CA LEU A 418 -6.36 -12.44 6.79
C LEU A 418 -5.03 -11.70 6.65
N MET A 419 -4.58 -11.02 7.70
CA MET A 419 -3.41 -10.13 7.65
C MET A 419 -2.08 -10.81 8.00
N PRO A 420 -0.94 -10.20 7.63
CA PRO A 420 0.37 -10.75 7.93
C PRO A 420 0.78 -10.60 9.41
N VAL A 421 1.39 -11.64 9.99
CA VAL A 421 1.86 -11.68 11.39
C VAL A 421 3.10 -10.84 11.72
N SER A 422 3.99 -10.55 10.76
CA SER A 422 5.33 -10.02 11.08
C SER A 422 5.42 -8.52 11.20
#